data_AF-A0A3G7TUW2-F1
#
_entry.id   AF-A0A3G7TUW2-F1
#
_cell.length_a   1.000
_cell.length_b   1.000
_cell.length_c   1.000
_cell.angle_alpha   90.00
_cell.angle_beta   90.00
_cell.angle_gamma   90.00
#
_symmetry.space_group_name_H-M   'P 1'
#
loop_
_entity.id
_entity.type
_entity.pdbx_description
1 polymer ?
#
loop_
_entity_poly.entity_id
_entity_poly.type
_entity_poly.pdbx_seq_one_letter_code
_entity_poly.pdbx_strand_id
1 'polypeptide(L)' 'MQLIDIGVNLTNPSFAEKHRAVLDRAYAAGVCQLVLTGTSVEGSEQALELSRQLDQSV' A
#
# COMPACT_ATOMS: atom_id res chain seq x y z
N MET A 1 10.97 -16.24 -2.45
CA MET A 1 9.54 -16.63 -2.38
C MET A 1 8.73 -15.38 -2.66
N GLN A 2 7.62 -15.46 -3.40
CA GLN A 2 6.75 -14.31 -3.66
C GLN A 2 5.59 -14.32 -2.65
N LEU A 3 5.40 -13.21 -1.95
CA LEU A 3 4.38 -13.03 -0.92
C LEU A 3 3.36 -11.98 -1.36
N ILE A 4 2.14 -12.13 -0.83
CA ILE A 4 1.05 -11.16 -0.96
C ILE A 4 0.63 -10.76 0.45
N ASP A 5 0.60 -9.46 0.74
CA ASP A 5 0.03 -8.93 1.97
C ASP A 5 -1.39 -8.41 1.70
N ILE A 6 -2.39 -9.04 2.30
CA ILE A 6 -3.80 -8.79 2.00
C ILE A 6 -4.43 -7.71 2.90
N GLY A 7 -3.70 -7.15 3.87
CA GLY A 7 -4.28 -6.34 4.94
C GLY A 7 -3.49 -5.06 5.25
N VAL A 8 -3.16 -4.27 4.24
CA VAL A 8 -2.25 -3.12 4.40
C VAL A 8 -3.02 -1.82 4.60
N ASN A 9 -2.92 -1.25 5.81
CA ASN A 9 -3.54 0.04 6.15
C ASN A 9 -2.62 1.22 5.78
N LEU A 10 -2.20 1.31 4.52
CA LEU A 10 -1.14 2.23 4.11
C LEU A 10 -1.58 3.71 4.13
N THR A 11 -2.88 3.98 4.11
CA THR A 11 -3.45 5.34 4.27
C THR A 11 -3.40 5.86 5.71
N ASN A 12 -2.94 5.05 6.68
CA ASN A 12 -2.83 5.48 8.06
C ASN A 12 -1.82 6.65 8.18
N PRO A 13 -2.15 7.74 8.90
CA PRO A 13 -1.27 8.92 9.04
C PRO A 13 0.14 8.63 9.56
N SER A 14 0.34 7.53 10.30
CA SER A 14 1.67 7.11 10.75
C SER A 14 2.66 6.78 9.61
N PHE A 15 2.13 6.47 8.42
CA PHE A 15 2.89 6.21 7.19
C PHE A 15 3.05 7.43 6.28
N ALA A 16 2.49 8.59 6.66
CA ALA A 16 2.69 9.84 5.91
C ALA A 16 4.19 10.07 5.63
N GLU A 17 4.50 10.43 4.38
CA GLU A 17 5.86 10.64 3.86
C GLU A 17 6.79 9.41 3.87
N LYS A 18 6.33 8.25 4.36
CA LYS A 18 7.12 7.02 4.49
C LYS A 18 6.69 5.92 3.52
N HIS A 19 5.65 6.15 2.73
CA HIS A 19 5.07 5.19 1.78
C HIS A 19 6.13 4.47 0.95
N ARG A 20 7.01 5.22 0.27
CA ARG A 20 8.06 4.65 -0.59
C ARG A 20 9.03 3.76 0.18
N ALA A 21 9.52 4.23 1.32
CA ALA A 21 10.44 3.47 2.17
C ALA A 21 9.79 2.19 2.73
N VAL A 22 8.49 2.20 3.02
CA VAL A 22 7.73 1.00 3.44
C VAL A 22 7.64 0.00 2.30
N LEU A 23 7.25 0.45 1.10
CA LEU A 23 7.14 -0.39 -0.09
C LEU A 23 8.49 -1.01 -0.47
N ASP A 24 9.57 -0.22 -0.49
CA ASP A 24 10.91 -0.72 -0.83
C ASP A 24 11.34 -1.86 0.11
N ARG A 25 11.05 -1.73 1.41
CA ARG A 25 11.31 -2.79 2.39
C ARG A 25 10.43 -4.02 2.16
N ALA A 26 9.15 -3.83 1.85
CA ALA A 26 8.23 -4.92 1.56
C ALA A 26 8.69 -5.73 0.34
N TYR A 27 9.04 -5.04 -0.76
CA TYR A 27 9.56 -5.67 -1.97
C TYR A 27 10.89 -6.38 -1.73
N ALA A 28 11.82 -5.78 -0.98
CA ALA A 28 13.09 -6.41 -0.61
C ALA A 28 12.90 -7.69 0.23
N ALA A 29 11.83 -7.76 1.03
CA ALA A 29 11.45 -8.95 1.79
C ALA A 29 10.66 -9.99 0.96
N GLY A 30 10.35 -9.70 -0.31
CA GLY A 30 9.62 -10.60 -1.21
C GLY A 30 8.10 -10.45 -1.19
N VAL A 31 7.55 -9.40 -0.55
CA VAL A 31 6.12 -9.05 -0.67
C VAL A 31 5.92 -8.32 -1.98
N CYS A 32 5.45 -9.05 -3.00
CA CYS A 32 5.37 -8.56 -4.38
C CYS A 32 4.02 -7.89 -4.69
N GLN A 33 2.98 -8.16 -3.90
CA GLN A 33 1.66 -7.57 -4.05
C GLN A 33 1.08 -7.21 -2.68
N LEU A 34 0.36 -6.09 -2.63
CA LEU A 34 -0.24 -5.55 -1.41
C LEU A 34 -1.69 -5.16 -1.72
N VAL A 35 -2.61 -5.54 -0.83
CA VAL A 35 -4.01 -5.08 -0.89
C VAL A 35 -4.19 -3.99 0.16
N LEU A 36 -4.43 -2.77 -0.30
CA LEU A 36 -4.69 -1.64 0.58
C LEU A 36 -6.11 -1.73 1.13
N THR A 37 -6.23 -1.64 2.46
CA THR A 37 -7.51 -1.76 3.17
C THR A 37 -8.21 -0.40 3.23
N GLY A 38 -9.42 -0.34 2.70
CA GLY A 38 -10.37 0.74 2.95
C GLY A 38 -11.33 0.35 4.09
N THR A 39 -11.46 1.21 5.10
CA THR A 39 -12.32 0.97 6.28
C THR A 39 -13.58 1.85 6.31
N SER A 40 -13.70 2.76 5.34
CA SER A 40 -14.86 3.60 5.07
C SER A 40 -14.93 3.88 3.55
N VAL A 41 -16.00 4.52 3.07
CA VAL A 41 -16.09 4.94 1.66
C VAL A 41 -14.92 5.88 1.31
N GLU A 42 -14.75 6.95 2.10
CA GLU A 42 -13.66 7.92 1.93
C GLU A 42 -12.28 7.24 2.05
N GLY A 43 -12.10 6.36 3.04
CA GLY A 43 -10.85 5.62 3.20
C GLY A 43 -10.55 4.67 2.03
N SER A 44 -11.58 4.14 1.37
CA SER A 44 -11.43 3.30 0.17
C SER A 44 -11.03 4.15 -1.05
N GLU A 45 -11.59 5.34 -1.19
CA GLU A 45 -11.20 6.30 -2.24
C GLU A 45 -9.74 6.74 -2.06
N GLN A 46 -9.33 7.06 -0.83
CA GLN A 46 -7.93 7.38 -0.50
C GLN A 46 -6.99 6.21 -0.81
N ALA A 47 -7.39 4.98 -0.47
CA ALA A 47 -6.59 3.78 -0.78
C ALA A 47 -6.42 3.58 -2.29
N LEU A 48 -7.48 3.80 -3.07
CA LEU A 48 -7.45 3.74 -4.53
C LEU A 48 -6.55 4.82 -5.14
N GLU A 49 -6.68 6.06 -4.68
CA GLU A 49 -5.84 7.17 -5.13
C GLU A 49 -4.37 6.92 -4.80
N LEU A 50 -4.07 6.50 -3.57
CA LEU A 50 -2.72 6.16 -3.15
C LEU A 50 -2.13 5.02 -3.98
N SER A 51 -2.94 4.00 -4.29
CA SER A 51 -2.52 2.90 -5.17
C SER A 51 -2.15 3.40 -6.56
N ARG A 52 -2.97 4.26 -7.17
CA ARG A 52 -2.67 4.86 -8.49
C ARG A 52 -1.42 5.76 -8.49
N GLN A 53 -1.15 6.44 -7.39
CA GLN A 53 0.03 7.32 -7.27
C GLN A 53 1.33 6.52 -7.13
N LEU A 54 1.29 5.38 -6.45
CA LEU A 54 2.48 4.60 -6.08
C LEU A 54 2.75 3.41 -7.00
N ASP A 55 1.71 2.85 -7.62
CA ASP A 55 1.80 1.71 -8.51
C ASP A 55 1.85 2.17 -9.98
N GLN A 56 3.02 2.01 -10.59
CA GLN A 56 3.25 2.34 -12.00
C GLN A 56 2.83 1.22 -12.96
N SER A 57 2.33 0.10 -12.43
CA SER A 57 1.84 -1.04 -13.20
C SER A 57 0.43 -0.83 -13.76
N VAL A 58 -0.27 0.21 -13.29
CA VAL A 58 -1.66 0.53 -13.62
C VAL A 58 -1.77 1.38 -14.88
#